data_AF-A0A973YIM4-F1
#
_entry.id   AF-A0A973YIM4-F1
#
_cell.length_a   1.000
_cell.length_b   1.000
_cell.length_c   1.000
_cell.angle_alpha   90.00
_cell.angle_beta   90.00
_cell.angle_gamma   90.00
#
_symmetry.space_group_name_H-M   'P 1'
#
loop_
_entity.id
_entity.type
_entity.pdbx_description
1 polymer ?
#
loop_
_entity_poly.entity_id
_entity_poly.type
_entity_poly.pdbx_seq_one_letter_code
_entity_poly.pdbx_strand_id
1 'polypeptide(L)'
;MKTHLYLLLLAAGISAAAHTSDMAELLTLLQQMWELMARDRQNLRIETPDNINDRSCISTIFEGTEQLKTHPAMKKFSASSQILERLKQFLTPSLAKEGKCYTERRKAPIFIEKLMALIQKELKTGKA
;
A
#
# COMPACT_ATOMS: atom_id res chain seq x y z
N MET A 1 -32.32 18.23 -35.31
CA MET A 1 -31.28 17.26 -34.91
C MET A 1 -30.09 18.01 -34.31
N LYS A 2 -29.89 17.97 -32.98
CA LYS A 2 -28.59 18.09 -32.27
C LYS A 2 -28.83 18.33 -30.76
N THR A 3 -29.05 17.25 -30.01
CA THR A 3 -29.07 17.28 -28.53
C THR A 3 -28.28 16.11 -27.95
N HIS A 4 -27.11 15.79 -28.55
CA HIS A 4 -26.28 14.65 -28.13
C HIS A 4 -24.79 14.99 -28.06
N LEU A 5 -24.43 16.17 -27.56
CA LEU A 5 -23.00 16.53 -27.42
C LEU A 5 -22.64 17.14 -26.06
N TYR A 6 -23.19 16.60 -24.97
CA TYR A 6 -22.76 16.94 -23.61
C TYR A 6 -22.57 15.73 -22.69
N LEU A 7 -22.52 14.50 -23.23
CA LEU A 7 -22.42 13.25 -22.45
C LEU A 7 -21.09 12.51 -22.61
N LEU A 8 -20.01 13.18 -23.06
CA LEU A 8 -18.68 12.55 -23.18
C LEU A 8 -17.66 13.04 -22.14
N LEU A 9 -17.99 14.03 -21.30
CA LEU A 9 -17.06 14.58 -20.30
C LEU A 9 -17.14 13.93 -18.90
N LEU A 10 -18.09 13.02 -18.66
CA LEU A 10 -18.25 12.38 -17.35
C LEU A 10 -17.35 11.15 -17.14
N ALA A 11 -16.82 10.53 -18.20
CA ALA A 11 -16.03 9.30 -18.07
C ALA A 11 -14.64 9.53 -17.44
N ALA A 12 -14.05 10.72 -17.61
CA ALA A 12 -12.71 11.02 -17.06
C ALA A 12 -12.72 11.33 -15.54
N GLY A 13 -13.86 11.73 -14.97
CA GLY A 13 -13.99 12.06 -13.54
C GLY A 13 -14.20 10.85 -12.63
N ILE A 14 -14.71 9.73 -13.17
CA ILE A 14 -15.06 8.55 -12.38
C ILE A 14 -13.81 7.77 -11.95
N SER A 15 -12.80 7.71 -12.82
CA SER A 15 -11.56 6.94 -12.58
C SER A 15 -10.70 7.53 -11.44
N ALA A 16 -10.58 8.86 -11.37
CA ALA A 16 -9.80 9.53 -10.31
C ALA A 16 -10.48 9.47 -8.93
N ALA A 17 -11.82 9.53 -8.88
CA ALA A 17 -12.58 9.42 -7.63
C ALA A 17 -12.56 7.99 -7.07
N ALA A 18 -12.63 6.96 -7.92
CA ALA A 18 -12.54 5.56 -7.49
C ALA A 18 -11.15 5.21 -6.91
N HIS A 19 -10.08 5.66 -7.56
CA HIS A 19 -8.72 5.37 -7.10
C HIS A 19 -8.37 6.04 -5.75
N THR A 20 -8.90 7.24 -5.49
CA THR A 20 -8.70 7.92 -4.20
C THR A 20 -9.48 7.26 -3.07
N SER A 21 -10.66 6.70 -3.36
CA SER A 21 -11.45 5.90 -2.42
C SER A 21 -10.72 4.61 -2.02
N ASP A 22 -10.16 3.87 -2.99
CA ASP A 22 -9.45 2.61 -2.74
C ASP A 22 -8.20 2.79 -1.86
N MET A 23 -7.46 3.87 -2.07
CA MET A 23 -6.24 4.13 -1.29
C MET A 23 -6.54 4.65 0.11
N ALA A 24 -7.65 5.38 0.29
CA ALA A 24 -8.13 5.77 1.61
C ALA A 24 -8.61 4.55 2.41
N GLU A 25 -9.27 3.59 1.73
CA GLU A 25 -9.66 2.31 2.31
C GLU A 25 -8.43 1.50 2.71
N LEU A 26 -7.41 1.43 1.85
CA LEU A 26 -6.13 0.78 2.16
C LEU A 26 -5.43 1.42 3.37
N LEU A 27 -5.36 2.75 3.45
CA LEU A 27 -4.77 3.44 4.59
C LEU A 27 -5.54 3.14 5.88
N THR A 28 -6.87 3.08 5.82
CA THR A 28 -7.71 2.71 6.96
C THR A 28 -7.45 1.28 7.40
N LEU A 29 -7.32 0.35 6.46
CA LEU A 29 -6.97 -1.04 6.73
C LEU A 29 -5.60 -1.15 7.42
N LEU A 30 -4.58 -0.46 6.87
CA LEU A 30 -3.24 -0.46 7.43
C LEU A 30 -3.21 0.14 8.84
N GLN A 31 -3.99 1.20 9.10
CA GLN A 31 -4.14 1.76 10.43
C GLN A 31 -4.71 0.71 11.42
N GLN A 32 -5.77 -0.01 11.02
CA GLN A 32 -6.34 -1.08 11.84
C GLN A 32 -5.36 -2.24 12.09
N MET A 33 -4.54 -2.59 11.09
CA MET A 33 -3.48 -3.60 11.23
C MET A 33 -2.39 -3.12 12.19
N TRP A 34 -1.98 -1.85 12.09
CA TRP A 34 -1.00 -1.23 12.98
C TRP A 34 -1.44 -1.29 14.44
N GLU A 35 -2.68 -0.87 14.74
CA GLU A 35 -3.23 -0.88 16.10
C GLU A 35 -3.26 -2.29 16.72
N LEU A 36 -3.54 -3.29 15.88
CA LEU A 36 -3.53 -4.69 16.28
C LEU A 36 -2.12 -5.19 16.56
N MET A 37 -1.18 -4.90 15.66
CA MET A 37 0.23 -5.32 15.82
C MET A 37 0.94 -4.57 16.94
N ALA A 38 0.50 -3.35 17.28
CA ALA A 38 1.03 -2.59 18.41
C ALA A 38 0.73 -3.27 19.76
N ARG A 39 -0.37 -4.04 19.82
CA ARG A 39 -0.79 -4.80 21.01
C ARG A 39 -0.37 -6.27 20.94
N ASP A 40 0.17 -6.70 19.81
CA ASP A 40 0.57 -8.09 19.60
C ASP A 40 1.80 -8.45 20.45
N ARG A 41 1.74 -9.61 21.10
CA ARG A 41 2.80 -10.10 21.98
C ARG A 41 3.80 -11.03 21.26
N GLN A 42 3.47 -11.51 20.06
CA GLN A 42 4.35 -12.38 19.28
C GLN A 42 5.52 -11.61 18.66
N ASN A 43 5.42 -10.28 18.61
CA ASN A 43 6.52 -9.38 18.26
C ASN A 43 7.13 -9.71 16.88
N LEU A 44 6.24 -9.93 15.89
CA LEU A 44 6.64 -10.18 14.51
C LEU A 44 7.64 -9.13 14.05
N ARG A 45 8.77 -9.60 13.49
CA ARG A 45 9.81 -8.76 12.90
C ARG A 45 9.87 -8.99 11.40
N ILE A 46 9.83 -7.90 10.65
CA ILE A 46 9.76 -7.88 9.19
C ILE A 46 10.99 -7.14 8.68
N GLU A 47 11.60 -7.65 7.61
CA GLU A 47 12.63 -6.92 6.86
C GLU A 47 12.04 -5.61 6.34
N THR A 48 12.51 -4.49 6.89
CA THR A 48 11.95 -3.18 6.64
C THR A 48 13.02 -2.30 6.01
N PRO A 49 12.78 -1.73 4.82
CA PRO A 49 13.73 -0.81 4.20
C PRO A 49 14.10 0.37 5.10
N ASP A 50 15.39 0.69 5.13
CA ASP A 50 15.88 1.90 5.80
C ASP A 50 15.24 3.13 5.17
N ASN A 51 15.25 3.18 3.83
CA ASN A 51 14.52 4.15 3.04
C ASN A 51 13.36 3.49 2.29
N ILE A 52 12.13 3.69 2.79
CA ILE A 52 10.92 3.13 2.17
C ILE A 52 10.60 3.70 0.78
N ASN A 53 11.21 4.85 0.44
CA ASN A 53 11.03 5.48 -0.87
C ASN A 53 12.04 5.01 -1.92
N ASP A 54 12.98 4.16 -1.53
CA ASP A 54 13.93 3.60 -2.47
C ASP A 54 13.21 2.61 -3.37
N ARG A 55 13.19 2.89 -4.67
CA ARG A 55 12.52 2.04 -5.66
C ARG A 55 13.17 0.67 -5.79
N SER A 56 14.44 0.53 -5.40
CA SER A 56 15.09 -0.78 -5.35
C SER A 56 14.57 -1.69 -4.22
N CYS A 57 13.81 -1.14 -3.27
CA CYS A 57 13.26 -1.86 -2.12
C CYS A 57 11.85 -2.41 -2.32
N ILE A 58 11.23 -2.23 -3.50
CA ILE A 58 9.82 -2.60 -3.70
C ILE A 58 9.58 -4.10 -3.52
N SER A 59 10.49 -4.95 -4.01
CA SER A 59 10.39 -6.40 -3.79
C SER A 59 10.38 -6.74 -2.31
N THR A 60 11.31 -6.16 -1.53
CA THR A 60 11.37 -6.32 -0.07
C THR A 60 10.09 -5.84 0.61
N ILE A 61 9.50 -4.73 0.17
CA ILE A 61 8.22 -4.23 0.72
C ILE A 61 7.10 -5.25 0.48
N PHE A 62 7.04 -5.85 -0.72
CA PHE A 62 6.05 -6.88 -1.02
C PHE A 62 6.28 -8.15 -0.21
N GLU A 63 7.52 -8.61 -0.08
CA GLU A 63 7.87 -9.76 0.77
C GLU A 63 7.48 -9.52 2.22
N GLY A 64 7.79 -8.34 2.78
CA GLY A 64 7.40 -7.99 4.14
C GLY A 64 5.89 -7.92 4.34
N THR A 65 5.17 -7.49 3.32
CA THR A 65 3.70 -7.49 3.29
C THR A 65 3.14 -8.91 3.29
N GLU A 66 3.75 -9.84 2.55
CA GLU A 66 3.37 -11.26 2.59
C GLU A 66 3.67 -11.88 3.96
N GLN A 67 4.83 -11.57 4.56
CA GLN A 67 5.13 -12.01 5.93
C GLN A 67 4.08 -11.53 6.93
N LEU A 68 3.65 -10.26 6.84
CA LEU A 68 2.60 -9.71 7.69
C LEU A 68 1.30 -10.53 7.61
N LYS A 69 0.85 -10.90 6.40
CA LYS A 69 -0.40 -11.66 6.20
C LYS A 69 -0.38 -13.05 6.85
N THR A 70 0.79 -13.67 6.96
CA THR A 70 0.90 -15.01 7.58
C THR A 70 0.66 -14.99 9.10
N HIS A 71 0.71 -13.80 9.72
CA HIS A 71 0.55 -13.67 11.16
C HIS A 71 -0.89 -14.00 11.62
N PRO A 72 -1.09 -14.78 12.70
CA PRO A 72 -2.44 -15.16 13.15
C PRO A 72 -3.37 -13.98 13.40
N ALA A 73 -2.84 -12.89 13.95
CA ALA A 73 -3.59 -11.66 14.22
C ALA A 73 -4.09 -10.96 12.94
N MET A 74 -3.49 -11.26 11.78
CA MET A 74 -3.86 -10.69 10.49
C MET A 74 -4.94 -11.50 9.76
N LYS A 75 -5.35 -12.68 10.28
CA LYS A 75 -6.39 -13.52 9.66
C LYS A 75 -7.71 -12.79 9.40
N LYS A 76 -8.07 -11.84 10.27
CA LYS A 76 -9.31 -11.07 10.12
C LYS A 76 -9.30 -10.11 8.91
N PHE A 77 -8.12 -9.83 8.35
CA PHE A 77 -7.93 -8.99 7.17
C PHE A 77 -7.69 -9.83 5.90
N SER A 78 -7.86 -11.15 5.96
CA SER A 78 -7.64 -12.05 4.81
C SER A 78 -8.56 -11.72 3.62
N ALA A 79 -9.79 -11.26 3.90
CA ALA A 79 -10.73 -10.76 2.90
C ALA A 79 -10.24 -9.48 2.19
N SER A 80 -9.33 -8.73 2.80
CA SER A 80 -8.75 -7.50 2.25
C SER A 80 -7.53 -7.75 1.35
N SER A 81 -7.25 -9.02 1.03
CA SER A 81 -6.17 -9.41 0.11
C SER A 81 -6.25 -8.68 -1.23
N GLN A 82 -7.46 -8.45 -1.77
CA GLN A 82 -7.64 -7.71 -3.02
C GLN A 82 -7.13 -6.26 -2.92
N ILE A 83 -7.32 -5.59 -1.78
CA ILE A 83 -6.85 -4.22 -1.56
C ILE A 83 -5.32 -4.17 -1.53
N LEU A 84 -4.70 -5.22 -1.00
CA LEU A 84 -3.24 -5.37 -0.96
C LEU A 84 -2.64 -5.73 -2.33
N GLU A 85 -3.37 -6.47 -3.16
CA GLU A 85 -2.98 -6.68 -4.56
C GLU A 85 -3.05 -5.37 -5.36
N ARG A 86 -4.01 -4.49 -5.07
CA ARG A 86 -4.05 -3.15 -5.66
C ARG A 86 -2.85 -2.29 -5.25
N LEU A 87 -2.36 -2.43 -4.01
CA LEU A 87 -1.10 -1.81 -3.59
C LEU A 87 0.08 -2.31 -4.42
N LYS A 88 0.14 -3.61 -4.72
CA LYS A 88 1.18 -4.15 -5.61
C LYS A 88 1.10 -3.48 -6.98
N GLN A 89 -0.07 -3.49 -7.61
CA GLN A 89 -0.29 -2.84 -8.91
C GLN A 89 0.10 -1.36 -8.91
N PHE A 90 -0.16 -0.65 -7.81
CA PHE A 90 0.19 0.75 -7.66
C PHE A 90 1.70 0.99 -7.58
N LEU A 91 2.44 0.08 -6.93
CA LEU A 91 3.91 0.17 -6.79
C LEU A 91 4.67 -0.54 -7.94
N THR A 92 4.00 -1.39 -8.73
CA THR A 92 4.57 -2.10 -9.90
C THR A 92 5.24 -1.19 -10.93
N PRO A 93 4.71 0.00 -11.30
CA PRO A 93 5.37 0.92 -12.24
C PRO A 93 6.75 1.39 -11.77
N SER A 94 7.07 1.23 -10.49
CA SER A 94 8.37 1.58 -9.91
C SER A 94 9.38 0.42 -9.82
N LEU A 95 9.01 -0.81 -10.22
CA LEU A 95 9.85 -2.02 -10.17
C LEU A 95 11.07 -2.00 -11.10
N ALA A 96 11.17 -1.06 -12.04
CA ALA A 96 12.22 -1.05 -13.07
C ALA A 96 13.64 -0.72 -12.58
N LYS A 97 13.84 -0.44 -11.28
CA LYS A 97 15.16 -0.12 -10.72
C LYS A 97 15.64 -1.24 -9.81
N GLU A 98 16.36 -2.20 -10.39
CA GLU A 98 17.15 -3.16 -9.63
C GLU A 98 18.33 -2.44 -8.95
N GLY A 99 18.49 -2.67 -7.66
CA GLY A 99 19.53 -2.06 -6.83
C GLY A 99 19.62 -2.75 -5.46
N LYS A 100 20.67 -2.47 -4.69
CA LYS A 100 20.78 -2.98 -3.32
C LYS A 100 19.79 -2.24 -2.43
N CYS A 101 18.77 -2.95 -1.93
CA CYS A 101 17.92 -2.47 -0.85
C CYS A 101 18.61 -2.73 0.50
N TYR A 102 18.81 -1.68 1.29
CA TYR A 102 19.27 -1.80 2.67
C TYR A 102 18.08 -1.91 3.62
N THR A 103 18.09 -2.93 4.49
CA THR A 103 16.97 -3.30 5.36
C THR A 103 17.40 -3.51 6.80
N GLU A 104 16.45 -3.34 7.71
CA GLU A 104 16.59 -3.72 9.12
C GLU A 104 15.38 -4.54 9.58
N ARG A 105 15.60 -5.52 10.46
CA ARG A 105 14.56 -6.30 11.16
C ARG A 105 13.80 -5.45 12.17
N ARG A 106 12.70 -4.84 11.73
CA ARG A 106 11.85 -3.98 12.57
C ARG A 106 10.56 -4.67 12.97
N LYS A 107 9.93 -4.21 14.04
CA LYS A 107 8.62 -4.73 14.47
C LYS A 107 7.55 -4.39 13.42
N ALA A 108 6.57 -5.27 13.27
CA ALA A 108 5.48 -5.10 12.31
C ALA A 108 4.78 -3.73 12.34
N PRO A 109 4.51 -3.09 13.50
CA PRO A 109 3.94 -1.73 13.52
C PRO A 109 4.80 -0.71 12.78
N ILE A 110 6.13 -0.78 12.93
CA ILE A 110 7.06 0.13 12.26
C ILE A 110 7.07 -0.11 10.74
N PHE A 111 6.99 -1.37 10.33
CA PHE A 111 6.85 -1.73 8.92
C PHE A 111 5.56 -1.14 8.34
N ILE A 112 4.42 -1.33 9.01
CA ILE A 112 3.11 -0.83 8.58
C ILE A 112 3.10 0.71 8.51
N GLU A 113 3.70 1.38 9.49
CA GLU A 113 3.83 2.84 9.51
C GLU A 113 4.59 3.36 8.29
N LYS A 114 5.74 2.75 7.97
CA LYS A 114 6.50 3.08 6.77
C LYS A 114 5.71 2.82 5.49
N LEU A 115 4.93 1.73 5.44
CA LEU A 115 4.08 1.42 4.29
C LEU A 115 2.99 2.48 4.07
N MET A 116 2.32 2.93 5.15
CA MET A 116 1.36 4.03 5.08
C MET A 116 2.02 5.32 4.56
N ALA A 117 3.23 5.63 5.03
CA ALA A 117 3.97 6.81 4.57
C ALA A 117 4.30 6.76 3.07
N LEU A 118 4.69 5.58 2.56
CA LEU A 118 4.92 5.37 1.13
C LEU A 118 3.64 5.65 0.32
N ILE A 119 2.50 5.06 0.72
CA ILE A 119 1.22 5.25 0.04
C ILE A 119 0.80 6.72 0.05
N GLN A 120 0.89 7.38 1.22
CA GLN A 120 0.57 8.81 1.34
C GLN A 120 1.46 9.68 0.45
N LYS A 121 2.74 9.34 0.29
CA LYS A 121 3.64 10.07 -0.60
C LYS A 121 3.24 9.89 -2.05
N GLU A 122 3.05 8.66 -2.49
CA GLU A 122 2.68 8.36 -3.88
C GLU A 122 1.32 8.96 -4.25
N LEU A 123 0.36 9.00 -3.31
CA LEU A 123 -0.91 9.72 -3.45
C LEU A 123 -0.74 11.23 -3.63
N LYS A 124 0.27 11.84 -3.01
CA LYS A 124 0.57 13.27 -3.15
C LYS A 124 1.25 13.55 -4.50
N THR A 125 2.14 12.66 -4.94
CA THR A 125 2.86 12.82 -6.23
C THR A 125 1.99 12.51 -7.44
N GLY A 126 0.98 11.64 -7.31
CA GLY A 126 -0.01 11.35 -8.36
C GLY A 126 -1.10 12.41 -8.54
N LYS A 127 -1.07 13.52 -7.78
CA LYS A 127 -1.99 14.66 -7.91
C LYS A 127 -1.43 15.81 -8.79
N ALA A 128 -0.32 15.59 -9.48
CA ALA A 128 0.33 16.57 -10.37
C ALA A 128 0.05 16.28 -11.84
#